data_AF-A0A7W0JE49-F1
#
_entry.id   AF-A0A7W0JE49-F1
#
_cell.length_a   1.000
_cell.length_b   1.000
_cell.length_c   1.000
_cell.angle_alpha   90.00
_cell.angle_beta   90.00
_cell.angle_gamma   90.00
#
_symmetry.space_group_name_H-M   'P 1'
#
loop_
_entity.id
_entity.type
_entity.pdbx_description
1 polymer ?
#
loop_
_entity_poly.entity_id
_entity_poly.type
_entity_poly.pdbx_seq_one_letter_code
_entity_poly.pdbx_strand_id
1 'polypeptide(L)' 'MDVAFREDEQNADAGNIAENTSLIRRIALNLLKQEKTAKCGMEIKRQMAGWDNEYLLKVIGIKSFS' A
#
# COMPACT_ATOMS: atom_id res chain seq x y z
N MET A 1 -2.44 -29.92 28.23
CA MET A 1 -2.29 -30.34 26.81
C MET A 1 -2.91 -29.21 26.03
N ASP A 2 -2.18 -28.10 25.94
CA ASP A 2 -2.72 -26.78 25.61
C ASP A 2 -2.10 -26.31 24.30
N VAL A 3 -2.55 -26.93 23.21
CA VAL A 3 -2.13 -26.59 21.84
C VAL A 3 -3.35 -26.33 20.96
N ALA A 4 -4.50 -26.00 21.54
CA ALA A 4 -5.78 -25.88 20.83
C ALA A 4 -6.36 -24.46 20.81
N PHE A 5 -5.61 -23.43 21.19
CA PHE A 5 -6.16 -22.07 21.37
C PHE A 5 -5.40 -20.95 20.66
N ARG A 6 -4.53 -21.26 19.69
CA ARG A 6 -3.79 -20.24 18.93
C ARG A 6 -3.78 -20.41 17.41
N GLU A 7 -4.49 -21.39 16.87
CA GLU A 7 -4.63 -21.58 15.42
C GLU A 7 -5.87 -20.86 14.83
N ASP A 8 -6.89 -20.57 15.64
CA ASP A 8 -8.12 -19.92 15.17
C ASP A 8 -7.96 -18.39 15.01
N GLU A 9 -7.17 -17.76 15.90
CA GLU A 9 -6.96 -16.30 15.91
C GLU A 9 -6.11 -15.84 14.70
N GLN A 10 -5.12 -16.63 14.31
CA GLN A 10 -4.25 -16.35 13.15
C GLN A 10 -4.99 -16.43 11.80
N ASN A 11 -6.03 -17.28 11.69
CA ASN A 11 -6.77 -17.45 10.44
C ASN A 11 -7.78 -16.30 10.21
N ALA A 12 -8.41 -15.79 11.27
CA ALA A 12 -9.26 -14.60 11.19
C ALA A 12 -8.42 -13.35 10.84
N ASP A 13 -7.23 -13.23 11.42
CA ASP A 13 -6.27 -12.17 11.08
C ASP A 13 -5.80 -12.30 9.62
N ALA A 14 -5.47 -13.51 9.13
CA ALA A 14 -5.05 -13.69 7.74
C ALA A 14 -6.14 -13.29 6.73
N GLY A 15 -7.42 -13.60 7.03
CA GLY A 15 -8.57 -13.18 6.21
C GLY A 15 -8.73 -11.66 6.16
N ASN A 16 -8.71 -11.01 7.33
CA ASN A 16 -8.78 -9.54 7.43
C ASN A 16 -7.55 -8.86 6.80
N ILE A 17 -6.35 -9.41 6.98
CA ILE A 17 -5.11 -8.89 6.41
C ILE A 17 -5.13 -9.00 4.88
N ALA A 18 -5.64 -10.09 4.32
CA ALA A 18 -5.72 -10.27 2.87
C ALA A 18 -6.69 -9.26 2.22
N GLU A 19 -7.84 -9.03 2.83
CA GLU A 19 -8.82 -8.04 2.38
C GLU A 19 -8.28 -6.60 2.54
N ASN A 20 -7.72 -6.29 3.71
CA ASN A 20 -7.11 -5.00 3.99
C ASN A 20 -5.95 -4.70 3.02
N THR A 21 -5.11 -5.70 2.70
CA THR A 21 -4.01 -5.53 1.76
C THR A 21 -4.52 -5.27 0.34
N SER A 22 -5.61 -5.92 -0.06
CA SER A 22 -6.24 -5.71 -1.38
C SER A 22 -6.83 -4.29 -1.48
N LEU A 23 -7.43 -3.80 -0.40
CA LEU A 23 -7.95 -2.44 -0.31
C LEU A 23 -6.82 -1.39 -0.37
N ILE A 24 -5.73 -1.60 0.37
CA ILE A 24 -4.53 -0.75 0.33
C ILE A 24 -3.93 -0.72 -1.09
N ARG A 25 -3.81 -1.87 -1.76
CA ARG A 25 -3.32 -1.94 -3.15
C ARG A 25 -4.21 -1.12 -4.09
N ARG A 26 -5.53 -1.20 -3.91
CA ARG A 26 -6.48 -0.43 -4.73
C ARG A 26 -6.36 1.08 -4.48
N ILE A 27 -6.19 1.50 -3.22
CA ILE A 27 -5.93 2.90 -2.86
C ILE A 27 -4.61 3.37 -3.51
N ALA A 28 -3.52 2.62 -3.34
CA ALA A 28 -2.22 2.94 -3.93
C ALA A 28 -2.30 3.08 -5.46
N LEU A 29 -3.00 2.16 -6.14
CA LEU A 29 -3.21 2.25 -7.59
C LEU A 29 -4.02 3.48 -8.01
N ASN A 30 -5.04 3.85 -7.23
CA ASN A 30 -5.82 5.05 -7.50
C ASN A 30 -4.97 6.31 -7.32
N LEU A 31 -4.15 6.38 -6.27
CA LEU A 31 -3.22 7.49 -6.04
C LEU A 31 -2.18 7.61 -7.17
N LEU A 32 -1.58 6.48 -7.60
CA LEU A 32 -0.64 6.45 -8.73
C LEU A 32 -1.28 6.86 -10.06
N LYS A 33 -2.58 6.57 -10.26
CA LYS A 33 -3.34 7.05 -11.43
C LYS A 33 -3.64 8.55 -11.37
N GLN A 34 -3.83 9.11 -10.18
CA GLN A 34 -4.07 10.55 -9.98
C GLN A 34 -2.78 11.37 -10.09
N GLU A 35 -1.62 10.75 -9.81
CA GLU A 35 -0.32 11.35 -10.04
C GLU A 35 -0.11 11.59 -11.55
N LYS A 36 -0.10 12.85 -11.97
CA LYS A 36 0.06 13.26 -13.38
C LYS A 36 1.43 13.84 -13.71
N THR A 37 2.30 14.01 -12.71
CA THR A 37 3.59 14.69 -12.90
C THR A 37 4.60 13.81 -13.61
N ALA A 38 4.62 12.50 -13.32
CA ALA A 38 5.49 11.57 -14.02
C ALA A 38 4.82 11.10 -15.32
N LYS A 39 5.43 11.44 -16.48
CA LYS A 39 5.04 10.93 -17.81
C LYS A 39 5.63 9.54 -18.08
N CYS A 40 5.54 8.64 -17.11
CA CYS A 40 6.06 7.27 -17.21
C CYS A 40 4.95 6.24 -16.96
N GLY A 41 5.22 4.99 -17.33
CA GLY A 41 4.29 3.88 -17.13
C GLY A 41 4.02 3.61 -15.64
N MET A 42 2.89 2.98 -15.35
CA MET A 42 2.45 2.69 -13.97
C MET A 42 3.48 1.88 -13.16
N GLU A 43 4.19 0.96 -13.83
CA GLU A 43 5.26 0.17 -13.23
C GLU A 43 6.42 1.05 -12.75
N ILE A 44 6.86 2.00 -13.59
CA ILE A 44 7.94 2.93 -13.25
C ILE A 44 7.51 3.82 -12.10
N LYS A 45 6.26 4.33 -12.10
CA LYS A 45 5.74 5.11 -10.97
C LYS A 45 5.74 4.34 -9.66
N ARG A 46 5.41 3.05 -9.70
CA ARG A 46 5.44 2.18 -8.52
C ARG A 46 6.88 1.96 -8.02
N GLN A 47 7.84 1.76 -8.92
CA GLN A 47 9.25 1.64 -8.55
C GLN A 47 9.79 2.96 -7.98
N MET A 48 9.49 4.09 -8.61
CA MET A 48 9.84 5.43 -8.10
C MET A 48 9.27 5.66 -6.71
N ALA A 49 8.00 5.34 -6.46
CA ALA A 49 7.42 5.46 -5.12
C ALA A 49 8.04 4.50 -4.09
N GLY A 50 8.75 3.46 -4.54
CA GLY A 50 9.49 2.54 -3.67
C GLY A 50 10.93 2.97 -3.38
N TRP A 51 11.54 3.82 -4.22
CA TRP A 51 12.94 4.24 -4.09
C TRP A 51 13.09 5.72 -3.73
N ASP A 52 12.11 6.55 -4.05
CA ASP A 52 12.10 7.99 -3.84
C ASP A 52 10.97 8.36 -2.87
N ASN A 53 11.37 8.69 -1.65
CA ASN A 53 10.44 9.08 -0.59
C ASN A 53 9.76 10.43 -0.87
N GLU A 54 10.40 11.35 -1.58
CA GLU A 54 9.76 12.62 -1.96
C GLU A 54 8.66 12.38 -2.99
N TYR A 55 8.94 11.49 -3.96
CA TYR A 55 7.94 11.05 -4.91
C TYR A 55 6.80 10.27 -4.23
N LEU A 56 7.11 9.42 -3.25
CA LEU A 56 6.11 8.73 -2.44
C LEU A 56 5.19 9.73 -1.72
N LEU A 57 5.76 10.70 -0.99
CA LEU A 57 5.03 11.75 -0.28
C LEU A 57 4.11 12.53 -1.22
N LYS A 58 4.59 12.81 -2.43
CA LYS A 58 3.81 13.45 -3.49
C LYS A 58 2.65 12.58 -3.97
N VAL A 59 2.87 11.29 -4.21
CA VAL A 59 1.83 10.33 -4.63
C VAL A 59 0.74 10.20 -3.57
N ILE A 60 1.11 10.14 -2.29
CA ILE A 60 0.14 10.05 -1.18
C ILE A 60 -0.45 11.41 -0.79
N GLY A 61 -0.08 12.50 -1.48
CA GLY A 61 -0.65 13.82 -1.29
C GLY A 61 -0.24 14.51 0.01
N ILE A 62 0.77 14.01 0.72
CA ILE A 62 1.33 14.65 1.91
C ILE A 62 2.23 15.78 1.42
N LYS A 63 1.76 17.02 1.55
CA LYS A 63 2.61 18.20 1.39
C LYS A 63 3.55 18.24 2.60
N SER A 64 4.85 18.17 2.35
CA SER A 64 5.83 18.55 3.36
C SER A 64 5.59 20.04 3.66
N PHE A 65 4.96 20.33 4.80
CA PHE A 65 4.89 21.69 5.33
C PHE A 65 6.31 22.06 5.75
N SER A 66 6.93 22.92 4.94
CA SER A 66 8.11 23.70 5.37
C SER A 66 7.67 24.88 6.21
#